data_AF-A0A3N5T113-F1
#
_entry.id   AF-A0A3N5T113-F1
#
_cell.length_a   1.000
_cell.length_b   1.000
_cell.length_c   1.000
_cell.angle_alpha   90.00
_cell.angle_beta   90.00
_cell.angle_gamma   90.00
#
_symmetry.space_group_name_H-M   'P 1'
#
loop_
_entity.id
_entity.type
_entity.pdbx_description
1 polymer ?
#
loop_
_entity_poly.entity_id
_entity_poly.type
_entity_poly.pdbx_seq_one_letter_code
_entity_poly.pdbx_strand_id
1 'polypeptide(L)' 'GMKQAPLAVRFDTQLPAVNQIDTVINMNKQRQQVKYTLISLPLYLVERLDAIVSGYQT' A
#
# COMPACT_ATOMS: atom_id res chain seq x y z
N GLY A 1 -13.94 -10.04 -9.29
CA GLY A 1 -13.01 -10.29 -8.16
C GLY A 1 -12.63 -8.96 -7.55
N MET A 2 -12.78 -8.81 -6.24
CA MET A 2 -12.38 -7.57 -5.56
C MET A 2 -10.92 -7.66 -5.12
N LYS A 3 -10.13 -6.68 -5.53
CA LYS A 3 -8.72 -6.52 -5.16
C LYS A 3 -8.64 -5.83 -3.80
N GLN A 4 -9.15 -6.48 -2.74
CA GLN A 4 -8.96 -6.02 -1.37
C GLN A 4 -7.61 -6.53 -0.86
N ALA A 5 -6.53 -5.91 -1.34
CA ALA A 5 -5.22 -6.13 -0.75
C ALA A 5 -5.10 -5.23 0.49
N PRO A 6 -4.80 -5.78 1.69
CA PRO A 6 -4.64 -5.00 2.91
C PRO A 6 -3.37 -4.12 2.90
N LEU A 7 -2.55 -4.25 1.84
CA LEU A 7 -1.26 -3.60 1.68
C LEU A 7 -1.15 -2.94 0.30
N ALA A 8 -0.67 -1.70 0.31
CA ALA A 8 -0.31 -0.92 -0.88
C ALA A 8 1.14 -0.46 -0.76
N VAL A 9 1.83 -0.42 -1.90
CA VAL A 9 3.21 0.11 -2.00
C VAL A 9 3.21 1.26 -2.98
N ARG A 10 3.76 2.41 -2.57
CA ARG A 10 4.01 3.57 -3.44
C ARG A 10 5.51 3.81 -3.52
N PHE A 11 5.99 4.03 -4.74
CA PHE A 11 7.36 4.50 -4.95
C PHE A 11 7.39 6.01 -5.08
N ASP A 12 8.23 6.66 -4.30
CA ASP A 12 8.42 8.12 -4.33
C ASP A 12 9.87 8.50 -4.00
N THR A 13 10.16 9.80 -3.86
CA THR A 13 11.48 10.33 -3.51
C THR A 13 11.61 10.66 -2.02
N GLN A 14 10.61 10.29 -1.21
CA GLN A 14 10.60 10.55 0.22
C GLN A 14 11.35 9.45 0.99
N LEU A 15 11.54 9.66 2.29
CA LEU A 15 12.08 8.62 3.17
C LEU A 15 11.09 7.44 3.30
N PRO A 16 11.59 6.22 3.59
CA PRO A 16 10.73 5.09 3.87
C PRO A 16 9.74 5.40 4.98
N ALA A 17 8.46 5.13 4.73
CA ALA A 17 7.40 5.37 5.70
C ALA A 17 6.29 4.33 5.60
N VAL A 18 5.61 4.08 6.72
CA VAL A 18 4.44 3.19 6.81
C VAL A 18 3.28 4.00 7.35
N ASN A 19 2.19 4.06 6.58
CA ASN A 19 1.00 4.83 6.93
C ASN A 19 -0.22 3.92 6.95
N GLN A 20 -1.09 4.09 7.95
CA GLN A 20 -2.43 3.48 7.95
C GLN A 20 -3.40 4.42 7.26
N ILE A 21 -4.00 3.96 6.17
CA ILE A 21 -4.98 4.74 5.41
C ILE A 21 -6.38 4.26 5.78
N ASP A 22 -7.23 5.20 6.15
CA ASP A 22 -8.67 5.01 6.36
C ASP A 22 -9.41 6.02 5.49
N THR A 23 -9.99 5.56 4.37
CA THR A 23 -10.56 6.47 3.37
C THR A 23 -11.77 5.86 2.65
N VAL A 24 -12.60 6.71 2.05
CA VAL A 24 -13.72 6.29 1.21
C VAL A 24 -13.28 6.39 -0.25
N ILE A 25 -13.32 5.26 -0.97
CA ILE A 25 -13.09 5.22 -2.41
C ILE A 25 -14.38 4.91 -3.17
N ASN A 26 -14.47 5.39 -4.41
CA ASN A 26 -15.50 4.95 -5.34
C ASN A 26 -14.97 3.74 -6.11
N MET A 27 -15.57 2.57 -5.90
CA MET A 27 -15.26 1.35 -6.65
C MET A 27 -16.55 0.80 -7.25
N ASN A 28 -16.58 0.56 -8.56
CA ASN A 28 -17.75 0.03 -9.29
C ASN A 28 -19.07 0.79 -9.03
N LYS A 29 -19.02 2.13 -9.05
CA LYS A 29 -20.17 3.02 -8.77
C LYS A 29 -20.72 2.94 -7.33
N GLN A 30 -20.02 2.27 -6.42
CA GLN A 30 -20.32 2.23 -4.99
C GLN A 30 -19.24 2.95 -4.20
N ARG A 31 -19.64 3.70 -3.18
CA ARG A 31 -18.72 4.24 -2.18
C ARG A 31 -18.41 3.15 -1.17
N GLN A 32 -17.14 2.89 -0.94
CA GLN A 32 -16.69 1.89 0.00
C GLN A 32 -15.62 2.49 0.92
N GLN A 33 -15.81 2.35 2.23
CA GLN A 33 -14.75 2.58 3.20
C GLN A 33 -13.69 1.49 3.03
N VAL A 34 -12.44 1.91 2.88
CA VAL A 34 -11.29 1.01 2.78
C VAL A 34 -10.27 1.40 3.83
N LYS A 35 -9.70 0.36 4.45
CA LYS A 35 -8.58 0.48 5.37
C LYS A 35 -7.44 -0.36 4.86
N TYR A 36 -6.27 0.23 4.70
CA TYR A 36 -5.09 -0.48 4.20
C TYR A 36 -3.80 0.18 4.69
N THR A 37 -2.73 -0.61 4.74
CA THR A 37 -1.39 -0.13 5.03
C THR A 37 -0.75 0.36 3.74
N LEU A 38 -0.20 1.57 3.74
CA LEU A 38 0.57 2.14 2.63
C LEU A 38 2.04 2.22 3.03
N ILE A 39 2.89 1.49 2.30
CA ILE A 39 4.33 1.60 2.40
C ILE A 39 4.82 2.58 1.34
N SER A 40 5.39 3.70 1.77
CA SER A 40 6.16 4.60 0.91
C SER A 40 7.60 4.09 0.84
N LEU A 41 8.04 3.77 -0.37
CA LEU A 41 9.36 3.25 -0.66
C LEU A 41 10.11 4.19 -1.59
N PRO A 42 11.30 4.67 -1.19
CA PRO A 42 12.18 5.36 -2.11
C PRO A 42 12.47 4.52 -3.37
N LEU A 43 12.53 5.15 -4.54
CA LEU A 43 12.81 4.44 -5.81
C LEU A 43 14.07 3.56 -5.76
N TYR A 44 15.12 3.99 -5.04
CA TYR A 44 16.36 3.22 -4.88
C TYR A 44 16.21 1.93 -4.07
N LEU A 45 15.05 1.68 -3.45
CA LEU A 45 14.74 0.44 -2.71
C LEU A 45 13.82 -0.51 -3.47
N VAL A 46 13.48 -0.21 -4.73
CA VAL A 46 12.61 -1.08 -5.55
C VAL A 46 13.15 -2.50 -5.68
N GLU A 47 14.46 -2.67 -5.81
CA GLU A 47 15.11 -3.99 -5.93
C GLU A 47 14.94 -4.86 -4.68
N ARG A 48 14.63 -4.24 -3.53
CA ARG A 48 14.39 -4.93 -2.25
C ARG A 48 12.91 -5.16 -1.96
N LEU A 49 12.02 -4.84 -2.91
CA LEU A 49 10.57 -4.89 -2.71
C LEU A 49 10.11 -6.25 -2.17
N ASP A 50 10.56 -7.35 -2.78
CA ASP A 50 10.12 -8.69 -2.40
C ASP A 50 10.49 -9.02 -0.95
N ALA A 51 11.71 -8.67 -0.53
CA ALA A 51 12.16 -8.86 0.85
C ALA A 51 11.34 -8.00 1.83
N ILE A 52 11.01 -6.78 1.44
CA ILE A 52 10.24 -5.85 2.28
C ILE A 52 8.79 -6.35 2.40
N VAL A 53 8.12 -6.66 1.28
CA VAL A 53 6.73 -7.10 1.26
C VAL A 53 6.55 -8.42 2.00
N SER A 54 7.52 -9.34 1.89
CA SER A 54 7.50 -10.60 2.65
C SER A 54 7.42 -10.39 4.17
N GLY A 55 8.00 -9.29 4.69
CA GLY A 55 7.92 -8.94 6.11
C GLY A 55 6.54 -8.45 6.58
N TYR A 56 5.63 -8.11 5.66
CA TYR A 56 4.27 -7.62 5.96
C TYR A 56 3.16 -8.64 5.66
N GLN A 57 3.52 -9.86 5.25
CA GLN A 57 2.57 -10.94 4.92
C GLN A 57 2.23 -11.86 6.11
N THR A 58 2.37 -11.38 7.36
CA THR A 58 2.04 -12.17 8.57
C THR A 58 0.55 -12.28 8.81
#